data_AF-A0A354R8X1-F1
#
_entry.id   AF-A0A354R8X1-F1
#
_cell.length_a   1.000
_cell.length_b   1.000
_cell.length_c   1.000
_cell.angle_alpha   90.00
_cell.angle_beta   90.00
_cell.angle_gamma   90.00
#
_symmetry.space_group_name_H-M   'P 1'
#
loop_
_entity.id
_entity.type
_entity.pdbx_description
1 polymer ?
#
loop_
_entity_poly.entity_id
_entity_poly.type
_entity_poly.pdbx_seq_one_letter_code
_entity_poly.pdbx_strand_id
1 'polypeptide(L)'
;MPEAEVLRNVGLGANYLLAHTIPESACKPDELKRIFMSHYAEHMLDSVTLYPGVRATLDELKRRGWLLGINTAKPAFAVKEILAKFGLQNLFGNAV
;
A
#
# COMPACT_ATOMS: atom_id res chain seq x y z
N MET A 1 -0.36 -22.39 -3.67
CA MET A 1 -1.69 -21.92 -3.23
C MET A 1 -2.33 -21.12 -4.36
N PRO A 2 -3.65 -21.22 -4.63
CA PRO A 2 -4.33 -20.42 -5.64
C PRO A 2 -4.29 -18.92 -5.35
N GLU A 3 -4.25 -18.08 -6.40
CA GLU A 3 -4.16 -16.62 -6.26
C GLU A 3 -5.28 -16.01 -5.42
N ALA A 4 -6.53 -16.44 -5.64
CA ALA A 4 -7.68 -15.96 -4.89
C ALA A 4 -7.56 -16.19 -3.37
N GLU A 5 -6.85 -17.22 -2.95
CA GLU A 5 -6.60 -17.51 -1.54
C GLU A 5 -5.48 -16.63 -0.96
N VAL A 6 -4.44 -16.33 -1.76
CA VAL A 6 -3.42 -15.32 -1.41
C VAL A 6 -4.08 -13.95 -1.20
N LEU A 7 -4.94 -13.53 -2.13
CA LEU A 7 -5.57 -12.21 -2.13
C LEU A 7 -6.45 -11.95 -0.90
N ARG A 8 -7.04 -12.99 -0.30
CA ARG A 8 -7.86 -12.86 0.93
C ARG A 8 -7.06 -12.37 2.14
N ASN A 9 -5.74 -12.53 2.12
CA ASN A 9 -4.84 -12.12 3.19
C ASN A 9 -4.25 -10.71 2.97
N VAL A 10 -4.48 -10.11 1.80
CA VAL A 10 -3.99 -8.77 1.45
C VAL A 10 -4.81 -7.70 2.19
N GLY A 11 -4.13 -6.68 2.72
CA GLY A 11 -4.73 -5.61 3.53
C GLY A 11 -4.57 -5.79 5.03
N LEU A 12 -4.13 -6.97 5.50
CA LEU A 12 -3.88 -7.28 6.90
C LEU A 12 -2.41 -7.07 7.33
N GLY A 13 -1.60 -6.50 6.44
CA GLY A 13 -0.17 -6.25 6.64
C GLY A 13 0.74 -7.41 6.20
N ALA A 14 2.00 -7.07 5.90
CA ALA A 14 2.95 -8.02 5.30
C ALA A 14 3.25 -9.23 6.20
N ASN A 15 3.35 -9.04 7.52
CA ASN A 15 3.59 -10.15 8.45
C ASN A 15 2.45 -11.17 8.41
N TYR A 16 1.19 -10.68 8.43
CA TYR A 16 0.01 -11.54 8.38
C TYR A 16 -0.05 -12.29 7.04
N LEU A 17 0.17 -11.57 5.94
CA LEU A 17 0.21 -12.16 4.60
C LEU A 17 1.22 -13.31 4.54
N LEU A 18 2.47 -13.09 4.93
CA LEU A 18 3.51 -14.12 4.84
C LEU A 18 3.20 -15.32 5.74
N ALA A 19 2.73 -15.07 6.96
CA ALA A 19 2.37 -16.12 7.92
C ALA A 19 1.26 -17.06 7.42
N HIS A 20 0.32 -16.54 6.61
CA HIS A 20 -0.86 -17.28 6.17
C HIS A 20 -0.78 -17.75 4.71
N THR A 21 0.26 -17.37 3.97
CA THR A 21 0.39 -17.71 2.55
C THR A 21 1.67 -18.46 2.20
N ILE A 22 2.66 -18.48 3.11
CA ILE A 22 3.94 -19.19 2.95
C ILE A 22 4.19 -20.07 4.18
N PRO A 23 4.04 -21.40 4.09
CA PRO A 23 4.27 -22.32 5.22
C PRO A 23 5.65 -22.19 5.88
N GLU A 24 6.68 -21.91 5.08
CA GLU A 24 8.07 -21.74 5.52
C GLU A 24 8.30 -20.49 6.37
N SER A 25 7.31 -19.58 6.41
CA SER A 25 7.39 -18.35 7.21
C SER A 25 7.46 -18.60 8.71
N ALA A 26 6.98 -19.74 9.19
CA ALA A 26 7.13 -20.14 10.58
C ALA A 26 8.60 -20.33 11.00
N CYS A 27 9.47 -20.75 10.07
CA CYS A 27 10.88 -21.02 10.38
C CYS A 27 11.77 -19.79 10.23
N LYS A 28 11.45 -18.88 9.29
CA LYS A 28 12.31 -17.74 8.92
C LYS A 28 11.52 -16.48 8.57
N PRO A 29 10.72 -15.94 9.51
CA PRO A 29 9.78 -14.85 9.21
C PRO A 29 10.47 -13.56 8.73
N ASP A 30 11.57 -13.16 9.36
CA ASP A 30 12.26 -11.91 9.02
C ASP A 30 13.00 -11.96 7.68
N GLU A 31 13.61 -13.10 7.35
CA GLU A 31 14.30 -13.29 6.07
C GLU A 31 13.31 -13.23 4.91
N LEU A 32 12.19 -13.95 5.01
CA LEU A 32 11.13 -13.91 4.00
C LEU A 32 10.50 -12.53 3.88
N LYS A 33 10.28 -11.85 5.01
CA LYS A 33 9.79 -10.47 4.99
C LYS A 33 10.75 -9.55 4.25
N ARG A 34 12.06 -9.66 4.49
CA ARG A 34 13.06 -8.85 3.79
C ARG A 34 13.01 -9.09 2.27
N ILE A 35 12.94 -10.35 1.84
CA ILE A 35 12.84 -10.71 0.41
C ILE A 35 11.54 -10.13 -0.18
N PHE A 36 10.41 -10.35 0.48
CA PHE A 36 9.10 -9.83 0.06
C PHE A 36 9.12 -8.30 -0.05
N MET A 37 9.65 -7.60 0.95
CA MET A 37 9.69 -6.14 0.99
C MET A 37 10.61 -5.57 -0.10
N SER A 38 11.71 -6.25 -0.43
CA SER A 38 12.59 -5.87 -1.54
C SER A 38 11.86 -5.94 -2.87
N HIS A 39 11.23 -7.08 -3.16
CA HIS A 39 10.46 -7.27 -4.38
C HIS A 39 9.24 -6.33 -4.44
N TYR A 40 8.55 -6.13 -3.32
CA TYR A 40 7.43 -5.18 -3.24
C TYR A 40 7.90 -3.76 -3.55
N ALA A 41 9.02 -3.30 -3.00
CA ALA A 41 9.52 -1.95 -3.25
C ALA A 41 9.89 -1.72 -4.72
N GLU A 42 10.42 -2.74 -5.40
CA GLU A 42 10.77 -2.69 -6.82
C GLU A 42 9.53 -2.61 -7.72
N HIS A 43 8.46 -3.35 -7.38
CA HIS A 43 7.31 -3.54 -8.27
C HIS A 43 6.03 -2.79 -7.86
N MET A 44 5.97 -2.14 -6.69
CA MET A 44 4.73 -1.55 -6.15
C MET A 44 4.10 -0.46 -7.05
N LEU A 45 4.85 0.07 -8.01
CA LEU A 45 4.36 1.10 -8.94
C LEU A 45 3.96 0.55 -10.30
N ASP A 46 4.25 -0.71 -10.63
CA ASP A 46 4.12 -1.24 -12.00
C ASP A 46 2.66 -1.21 -12.51
N SER A 47 1.71 -1.56 -11.64
CA SER A 47 0.28 -1.66 -11.96
C SER A 47 -0.60 -0.64 -11.25
N VAL A 48 -0.01 0.31 -10.50
CA VAL A 48 -0.79 1.27 -9.73
C VAL A 48 -1.34 2.38 -10.62
N THR A 49 -2.65 2.63 -10.51
CA THR A 49 -3.38 3.70 -11.19
C THR A 49 -4.36 4.38 -10.25
N LEU A 50 -4.72 5.63 -10.52
CA LEU A 50 -5.82 6.28 -9.82
C LEU A 50 -7.15 5.75 -10.34
N TYR A 51 -8.08 5.46 -9.42
CA TYR A 51 -9.44 5.21 -9.83
C TYR A 51 -10.03 6.46 -10.52
N PRO A 52 -10.95 6.28 -11.49
CA PRO A 52 -11.62 7.40 -12.16
C PRO A 52 -12.22 8.38 -11.14
N GLY A 53 -11.96 9.67 -11.34
CA GLY A 53 -12.50 10.75 -10.50
C GLY A 53 -11.79 10.99 -9.16
N VAL A 54 -10.82 10.16 -8.75
CA VAL A 54 -10.12 10.34 -7.46
C VAL A 54 -9.44 11.70 -7.37
N ARG A 55 -8.67 12.10 -8.39
CA ARG A 55 -7.98 13.40 -8.38
C ARG A 55 -8.96 14.56 -8.25
N ALA A 56 -9.96 14.62 -9.14
CA ALA A 56 -10.96 15.68 -9.13
C ALA A 56 -11.70 15.79 -7.78
N THR A 57 -12.00 14.64 -7.17
CA THR A 57 -12.67 14.59 -5.86
C THR A 57 -11.77 15.13 -4.75
N LEU A 58 -10.51 14.69 -4.69
CA LEU A 58 -9.57 15.15 -3.67
C LEU A 58 -9.28 16.66 -3.79
N ASP A 59 -9.10 17.16 -5.02
CA ASP A 59 -8.88 18.58 -5.29
C ASP A 59 -10.09 19.42 -4.87
N GLU A 60 -11.31 18.96 -5.16
CA GLU A 60 -12.55 19.65 -4.74
C GLU A 60 -12.73 19.65 -3.22
N LEU A 61 -12.43 18.54 -2.53
CA LEU A 61 -12.49 18.49 -1.08
C LEU A 61 -11.48 19.46 -0.44
N LYS A 62 -10.26 19.52 -0.97
CA LYS A 62 -9.23 20.48 -0.53
C LYS A 62 -9.71 21.92 -0.76
N ARG A 63 -10.28 22.22 -1.93
CA ARG A 63 -10.82 23.55 -2.28
C ARG A 63 -11.94 24.00 -1.33
N ARG A 64 -12.76 23.06 -0.85
CA ARG A 64 -13.81 23.31 0.16
C ARG A 64 -13.28 23.48 1.58
N GLY A 65 -11.98 23.33 1.80
CA GLY A 65 -11.34 23.51 3.11
C GLY A 65 -11.31 22.27 4.00
N TRP A 66 -11.59 21.07 3.46
CA TRP A 66 -11.49 19.84 4.23
C TRP A 66 -10.04 19.42 4.49
N LEU A 67 -9.78 18.92 5.69
CA LEU A 67 -8.53 18.23 6.00
C LEU A 67 -8.62 16.78 5.51
N LEU A 68 -7.61 16.34 4.78
CA LEU A 68 -7.53 14.99 4.22
C LEU A 68 -6.41 14.21 4.90
N GLY A 69 -6.67 12.95 5.21
CA GLY A 69 -5.68 12.02 5.75
C GLY A 69 -5.79 10.65 5.08
N ILE A 70 -4.70 9.88 5.13
CA ILE A 70 -4.65 8.48 4.69
C ILE A 70 -4.47 7.60 5.93
N ASN A 71 -5.24 6.52 5.99
CA ASN A 71 -5.09 5.45 6.97
C ASN A 71 -5.00 4.12 6.23
N THR A 72 -3.85 3.43 6.29
CA THR A 72 -3.58 2.25 5.48
C THR A 72 -2.62 1.26 6.15
N ALA A 73 -2.79 -0.04 5.86
CA ALA A 73 -1.82 -1.06 6.25
C ALA A 73 -0.55 -1.07 5.37
N LYS A 74 -0.46 -0.18 4.37
CA LYS A 74 0.72 -0.09 3.50
C LYS A 74 1.91 0.49 4.29
N PRO A 75 3.14 0.02 4.02
CA PRO A 75 4.34 0.65 4.58
C PRO A 75 4.43 2.13 4.20
N ALA A 76 4.90 2.98 5.13
CA ALA A 76 4.96 4.43 4.95
C ALA A 76 5.72 4.86 3.69
N PHE A 77 6.84 4.19 3.35
CA PHE A 77 7.59 4.48 2.13
C PHE A 77 6.73 4.28 0.88
N ALA A 78 5.91 3.23 0.84
CA ALA A 78 5.08 2.91 -0.31
C ALA A 78 4.01 3.97 -0.53
N VAL A 79 3.40 4.45 0.56
CA VAL A 79 2.42 5.54 0.50
C VAL A 79 3.07 6.79 -0.09
N LYS A 80 4.26 7.15 0.38
CA LYS A 80 5.00 8.32 -0.11
C LYS A 80 5.29 8.23 -1.62
N GLU A 81 5.82 7.10 -2.09
CA GLU A 81 6.16 6.90 -3.50
C GLU A 81 4.91 6.87 -4.41
N ILE A 82 3.83 6.24 -3.96
CA ILE A 82 2.56 6.23 -4.70
C ILE A 82 1.99 7.66 -4.81
N LEU A 83 2.00 8.42 -3.72
CA LEU A 83 1.54 9.82 -3.75
C LEU A 83 2.41 10.68 -4.67
N ALA A 84 3.73 10.50 -4.63
CA ALA A 84 4.67 11.20 -5.50
C ALA A 84 4.42 10.90 -6.98
N LYS A 85 4.21 9.61 -7.33
CA LYS A 85 3.88 9.17 -8.71
C LYS A 85 2.68 9.93 -9.30
N PHE A 86 1.70 10.29 -8.48
CA PHE A 86 0.48 10.97 -8.92
C PHE A 86 0.41 12.48 -8.56
N GLY A 87 1.49 13.04 -8.01
CA GLY A 87 1.52 14.44 -7.58
C GLY A 87 0.50 14.78 -6.48
N LEU A 88 0.17 13.82 -5.60
CA LEU A 88 -0.87 13.93 -4.56
C LEU A 88 -0.32 14.25 -3.16
N GLN A 89 1.00 14.32 -2.99
CA GLN A 89 1.67 14.45 -1.68
C GLN A 89 1.20 15.66 -0.86
N ASN A 90 0.82 16.75 -1.50
CA ASN A 90 0.42 18.00 -0.82
C ASN A 90 -1.08 18.04 -0.46
N LEU A 91 -1.85 17.03 -0.84
CA LEU A 91 -3.29 17.02 -0.55
C LEU A 91 -3.59 16.58 0.88
N PHE A 92 -2.75 15.71 1.45
CA PHE A 92 -2.97 15.08 2.75
C PHE A 92 -2.11 15.72 3.84
N GLY A 93 -2.71 15.95 5.02
CA GLY A 93 -1.99 16.45 6.20
C GLY A 93 -1.29 15.36 7.00
N ASN A 94 -1.73 14.10 6.87
CA ASN A 94 -1.12 12.95 7.48
C ASN A 94 -1.38 11.68 6.65
N ALA A 95 -0.47 10.72 6.74
CA ALA A 95 -0.61 9.38 6.16
C ALA A 95 -0.03 8.35 7.13
N VAL A 96 -0.90 7.50 7.67
CA VAL A 96 -0.58 6.51 8.71
C VAL A 96 -0.97 5.12 8.28
#